data_AF-A0A2G9LUT1-F1
#
_entry.id   AF-A0A2G9LUT1-F1
#
_cell.length_a   1.000
_cell.length_b   1.000
_cell.length_c   1.000
_cell.angle_alpha   90.00
_cell.angle_beta   90.00
_cell.angle_gamma   90.00
#
_symmetry.space_group_name_H-M   'P 1'
#
loop_
_entity.id
_entity.type
_entity.pdbx_description
1 polymer ?
#
loop_
_entity_poly.entity_id
_entity_poly.type
_entity_poly.pdbx_seq_one_letter_code
_entity_poly.pdbx_strand_id
1 'polypeptide(L)'
;RAPLQVADFDYGLSLDKHLKKLYLEGKGGGQKMETYELAAQYFNKKCDLPNASMPFFFFIGDEAPYPYLPANIAKSTIGTRQKNNLESRVIFGDLYDKFQGNVFFLQNPYCGDRHAETAEIREEWISYIGNDNAEKIIPIIEEKSVVDVILGTIAMVSRARDMKQYKADMKKRGQTKTRVGNVGKSLEGLDKLYTKGGDDGSVKTKKSGAKKI
;
A
#
# COMPACT_ATOMS: atom_id res chain seq x y z
N ARG A 1 -12.19 -12.92 20.49
CA ARG A 1 -11.05 -12.11 20.02
C ARG A 1 -10.57 -12.70 18.71
N ALA A 2 -10.41 -11.88 17.68
CA ALA A 2 -10.08 -12.27 16.31
C ALA A 2 -8.83 -11.49 15.87
N PRO A 3 -7.63 -11.88 16.36
CA PRO A 3 -6.40 -11.07 16.21
C PRO A 3 -5.95 -10.88 14.76
N LEU A 4 -6.36 -11.78 13.87
CA LEU A 4 -6.19 -11.64 12.43
C LEU A 4 -7.35 -12.37 11.75
N GLN A 5 -7.99 -11.73 10.78
CA GLN A 5 -9.05 -12.32 9.97
C GLN A 5 -8.61 -12.27 8.51
N VAL A 6 -8.51 -13.44 7.88
CA VAL A 6 -8.01 -13.58 6.50
C VAL A 6 -9.03 -14.31 5.65
N ALA A 7 -9.10 -13.91 4.38
CA ALA A 7 -9.88 -14.53 3.32
C ALA A 7 -8.96 -14.82 2.14
N ASP A 8 -9.32 -15.82 1.33
CA ASP A 8 -8.66 -16.08 0.05
C ASP A 8 -8.91 -14.92 -0.92
N PHE A 9 -8.03 -14.77 -1.92
CA PHE A 9 -8.22 -13.81 -2.98
C PHE A 9 -9.47 -14.15 -3.80
N ASP A 10 -10.35 -13.17 -4.00
CA ASP A 10 -11.65 -13.39 -4.61
C ASP A 10 -12.17 -12.15 -5.34
N TYR A 11 -13.21 -12.32 -6.17
CA TYR A 11 -13.81 -11.23 -6.96
C TYR A 11 -15.32 -11.42 -7.15
N GLY A 12 -16.03 -10.32 -7.42
CA GLY A 12 -17.47 -10.37 -7.70
C GLY A 12 -18.30 -10.86 -6.51
N LEU A 13 -19.29 -11.73 -6.77
CA LEU A 13 -20.28 -12.16 -5.76
C LEU A 13 -19.70 -13.02 -4.63
N SER A 14 -18.55 -13.64 -4.83
CA SER A 14 -17.91 -14.48 -3.82
C SER A 14 -17.18 -13.63 -2.76
N LEU A 15 -16.79 -12.40 -3.09
CA LEU A 15 -16.33 -11.38 -2.13
C LEU A 15 -17.39 -11.08 -1.06
N ASP A 16 -18.68 -11.01 -1.43
CA ASP A 16 -19.77 -10.78 -0.47
C ASP A 16 -19.81 -11.86 0.63
N LYS A 17 -19.39 -13.10 0.32
CA LYS A 17 -19.32 -14.18 1.31
C LYS A 17 -18.20 -13.94 2.32
N HIS A 18 -17.10 -13.35 1.90
CA HIS A 18 -16.00 -12.98 2.79
C HIS A 18 -16.38 -11.79 3.68
N LEU A 19 -16.97 -10.75 3.09
CA LEU A 19 -17.41 -9.56 3.83
C LEU A 19 -18.41 -9.90 4.95
N LYS A 20 -19.35 -10.82 4.68
CA LYS A 20 -20.33 -11.29 5.70
C LYS A 20 -19.72 -12.03 6.88
N LYS A 21 -18.49 -12.54 6.75
CA LYS A 21 -17.78 -13.27 7.81
C LYS A 21 -16.93 -12.34 8.69
N LEU A 22 -16.74 -11.08 8.30
CA LEU A 22 -15.95 -10.14 9.07
C LEU A 22 -16.59 -9.90 10.44
N TYR A 23 -15.84 -10.24 11.47
CA TYR A 23 -16.18 -9.98 12.85
C TYR A 23 -15.61 -8.62 13.25
N LEU A 24 -16.48 -7.63 13.44
CA LEU A 24 -16.06 -6.30 13.88
C LEU A 24 -15.85 -6.29 15.39
N GLU A 25 -14.58 -6.28 15.80
CA GLU A 25 -14.24 -6.08 17.21
C GLU A 25 -14.46 -4.59 17.53
N GLY A 26 -15.53 -4.29 18.26
CA GLY A 26 -15.80 -2.92 18.68
C GLY A 26 -14.78 -2.42 19.70
N LYS A 27 -14.52 -1.10 19.68
CA LYS A 27 -13.52 -0.36 20.50
C LYS A 27 -12.08 -0.60 20.06
N GLY A 28 -11.44 0.45 19.53
CA GLY A 28 -10.00 0.46 19.23
C GLY A 28 -9.14 0.62 20.49
N GLY A 29 -7.85 0.31 20.36
CA GLY A 29 -6.85 0.60 21.39
C GLY A 29 -6.50 2.08 21.39
N GLY A 30 -6.09 2.63 22.54
CA GLY A 30 -5.68 4.04 22.67
C GLY A 30 -4.18 4.27 22.49
N GLN A 31 -3.47 3.35 21.84
CA GLN A 31 -2.01 3.26 21.85
C GLN A 31 -1.34 3.61 20.51
N LYS A 32 -2.11 4.10 19.52
CA LYS A 32 -1.64 4.49 18.18
C LYS A 32 -0.92 3.35 17.43
N MET A 33 -1.15 2.10 17.81
CA MET A 33 -0.51 0.93 17.23
C MET A 33 -1.48 -0.24 17.03
N GLU A 34 -1.40 -0.83 15.84
CA GLU A 34 -2.12 -2.03 15.42
C GLU A 34 -1.16 -3.09 14.86
N THR A 35 -1.63 -4.33 14.83
CA THR A 35 -0.84 -5.52 14.45
C THR A 35 -0.68 -5.68 12.93
N TYR A 36 -0.21 -4.65 12.22
CA TYR A 36 0.06 -4.72 10.78
C TYR A 36 1.20 -5.69 10.45
N GLU A 37 2.19 -5.81 11.34
CA GLU A 37 3.32 -6.73 11.19
C GLU A 37 2.88 -8.19 11.22
N LEU A 38 1.84 -8.52 11.98
CA LEU A 38 1.24 -9.86 12.01
C LEU A 38 0.57 -10.19 10.66
N ALA A 39 -0.19 -9.24 10.10
CA ALA A 39 -0.80 -9.38 8.79
C ALA A 39 0.27 -9.52 7.68
N ALA A 40 1.28 -8.64 7.68
CA ALA A 40 2.41 -8.71 6.76
C ALA A 40 3.10 -10.08 6.82
N GLN A 41 3.39 -10.58 8.02
CA GLN A 41 4.04 -11.87 8.18
C GLN A 41 3.16 -13.05 7.74
N TYR A 42 1.84 -12.96 7.92
CA TYR A 42 0.92 -13.94 7.35
C TYR A 42 1.08 -14.00 5.83
N PHE A 43 0.97 -12.86 5.13
CA PHE A 43 1.07 -12.83 3.67
C PHE A 43 2.47 -13.22 3.17
N ASN A 44 3.54 -12.91 3.91
CA ASN A 44 4.88 -13.41 3.60
C ASN A 44 4.95 -14.94 3.57
N LYS A 45 4.26 -15.63 4.49
CA LYS A 45 4.38 -17.09 4.68
C LYS A 45 3.25 -17.92 4.09
N LYS A 46 2.09 -17.33 3.83
CA LYS A 46 0.85 -18.06 3.50
C LYS A 46 0.20 -17.66 2.18
N CYS A 47 0.70 -16.62 1.51
CA CYS A 47 0.19 -16.19 0.22
C CYS A 47 1.19 -16.52 -0.89
N ASP A 48 0.83 -17.37 -1.83
CA ASP A 48 1.65 -17.62 -3.01
C ASP A 48 1.18 -16.74 -4.17
N LEU A 49 2.13 -16.23 -4.96
CA LEU A 49 1.88 -15.33 -6.09
C LEU A 49 2.38 -15.92 -7.43
N PRO A 50 2.05 -17.18 -7.78
CA PRO A 50 2.72 -17.90 -8.88
C PRO A 50 2.52 -17.26 -10.26
N ASN A 51 1.42 -16.53 -10.46
CA ASN A 51 1.03 -15.94 -11.74
C ASN A 51 0.99 -14.41 -11.72
N ALA A 52 1.45 -13.77 -10.64
CA ALA A 52 1.35 -12.31 -10.50
C ALA A 52 2.54 -11.64 -11.20
N SER A 53 2.29 -10.92 -12.30
CA SER A 53 3.31 -10.13 -12.99
C SER A 53 3.63 -8.82 -12.25
N MET A 54 2.61 -8.17 -11.71
CA MET A 54 2.71 -6.92 -10.96
C MET A 54 1.76 -6.99 -9.74
N PRO A 55 2.15 -7.72 -8.68
CA PRO A 55 1.33 -7.83 -7.48
C PRO A 55 1.26 -6.48 -6.76
N PHE A 56 0.14 -6.20 -6.08
CA PHE A 56 -0.04 -5.01 -5.25
C PHE A 56 -0.50 -5.42 -3.85
N PHE A 57 0.02 -4.74 -2.83
CA PHE A 57 -0.43 -4.89 -1.45
C PHE A 57 -0.81 -3.52 -0.89
N PHE A 58 -2.00 -3.42 -0.29
CA PHE A 58 -2.50 -2.20 0.32
C PHE A 58 -2.81 -2.43 1.80
N PHE A 59 -2.12 -1.70 2.66
CA PHE A 59 -2.59 -1.46 4.02
C PHE A 59 -3.49 -0.23 4.01
N ILE A 60 -4.55 -0.25 4.81
CA ILE A 60 -5.45 0.89 5.00
C ILE A 60 -5.68 1.01 6.50
N GLY A 61 -5.44 2.18 7.06
CA GLY A 61 -5.59 2.41 8.50
C GLY A 61 -5.04 3.75 8.93
N ASP A 62 -5.06 4.01 10.23
CA ASP A 62 -4.64 5.27 10.84
C ASP A 62 -3.61 5.10 11.97
N GLU A 63 -3.19 3.87 12.29
CA GLU A 63 -2.22 3.55 13.34
C GLU A 63 -0.86 3.04 12.80
N ALA A 64 0.14 2.98 13.67
CA ALA A 64 1.47 2.45 13.35
C ALA A 64 1.56 0.93 13.60
N PRO A 65 2.49 0.20 12.96
CA PRO A 65 2.78 -1.18 13.33
C PRO A 65 3.55 -1.26 14.65
N TYR A 66 3.45 -2.40 15.35
CA TYR A 66 4.37 -2.67 16.45
C TYR A 66 5.80 -2.87 15.92
N PRO A 67 6.85 -2.55 16.71
CA PRO A 67 8.23 -2.72 16.26
C PRO A 67 8.69 -4.18 16.14
N TYR A 68 8.00 -5.09 16.82
CA TYR A 68 8.30 -6.52 16.77
C TYR A 68 7.02 -7.35 16.79
N LEU A 69 7.03 -8.47 16.07
CA LEU A 69 6.03 -9.53 16.17
C LEU A 69 6.49 -10.58 17.21
N PRO A 70 5.79 -10.74 18.35
CA PRO A 70 6.13 -11.75 19.34
C PRO A 70 6.05 -13.18 18.78
N ALA A 71 7.04 -14.01 19.08
CA ALA A 71 7.13 -15.38 18.56
C ALA A 71 5.92 -16.26 18.96
N ASN A 72 5.41 -16.07 20.18
CA ASN A 72 4.22 -16.77 20.67
C ASN A 72 2.98 -16.38 19.87
N ILE A 73 2.78 -15.10 19.55
CA ILE A 73 1.65 -14.60 18.75
C ILE A 73 1.73 -15.12 17.31
N ALA A 74 2.92 -15.07 16.70
CA ALA A 74 3.14 -15.62 15.36
C ALA A 74 2.82 -17.13 15.32
N LYS A 75 3.29 -17.89 16.31
CA LYS A 75 3.00 -19.33 16.42
C LYS A 75 1.51 -19.60 16.62
N SER A 76 0.84 -18.89 17.54
CA SER A 76 -0.56 -19.16 17.86
C SER A 76 -1.52 -18.74 16.75
N THR A 77 -1.19 -17.67 16.01
CA THR A 77 -2.11 -17.08 15.03
C THR A 77 -1.87 -17.57 13.61
N ILE A 78 -0.61 -17.69 13.18
CA ILE A 78 -0.26 -18.02 11.78
C ILE A 78 0.50 -19.35 11.65
N GLY A 79 0.78 -20.03 12.78
CA GLY A 79 1.41 -21.35 12.80
C GLY A 79 2.91 -21.34 12.49
N THR A 80 3.57 -20.18 12.47
CA THR A 80 5.02 -20.09 12.22
C THR A 80 5.82 -20.48 13.46
N ARG A 81 6.77 -21.40 13.31
CA ARG A 81 7.69 -21.78 14.40
C ARG A 81 8.98 -20.97 14.27
N GLN A 82 9.12 -19.97 15.13
CA GLN A 82 10.34 -19.17 15.25
C GLN A 82 10.77 -19.10 16.71
N LYS A 83 12.08 -19.07 16.95
CA LYS A 83 12.65 -19.04 18.31
C LYS A 83 12.55 -17.66 18.95
N ASN A 84 12.71 -16.61 18.15
CA ASN A 84 12.79 -15.22 18.61
C ASN A 84 11.65 -14.38 18.02
N ASN A 85 11.37 -13.24 18.66
CA ASN A 85 10.52 -12.20 18.08
C ASN A 85 11.10 -11.74 16.74
N LEU A 86 10.22 -11.37 15.82
CA LEU A 86 10.64 -10.85 14.51
C LEU A 86 10.57 -9.34 14.51
N GLU A 87 11.59 -8.70 13.97
CA GLU A 87 11.58 -7.25 13.72
C GLU A 87 10.61 -6.91 12.60
N SER A 88 9.74 -5.95 12.83
CA SER A 88 8.75 -5.52 11.84
C SER A 88 9.42 -4.95 10.60
N ARG A 89 10.57 -4.29 10.74
CA ARG A 89 11.38 -3.83 9.60
C ARG A 89 11.75 -4.98 8.66
N VAL A 90 12.14 -6.13 9.20
CA VAL A 90 12.47 -7.33 8.40
C VAL A 90 11.21 -7.89 7.74
N ILE A 91 10.11 -7.98 8.49
CA ILE A 91 8.83 -8.46 7.95
C ILE A 91 8.34 -7.60 6.78
N PHE A 92 8.38 -6.28 6.92
CA PHE A 92 7.98 -5.36 5.87
C PHE A 92 8.95 -5.40 4.70
N GLY A 93 10.26 -5.53 4.93
CA GLY A 93 11.25 -5.76 3.88
C GLY A 93 10.93 -7.00 3.03
N ASP A 94 10.70 -8.16 3.68
CA ASP A 94 10.30 -9.40 3.02
C ASP A 94 9.01 -9.21 2.18
N LEU A 95 8.05 -8.43 2.69
CA LEU A 95 6.80 -8.13 2.00
C LEU A 95 7.04 -7.24 0.78
N TYR A 96 7.88 -6.21 0.91
CA TYR A 96 8.27 -5.34 -0.20
C TYR A 96 8.93 -6.15 -1.31
N ASP A 97 9.89 -7.02 -0.99
CA ASP A 97 10.55 -7.87 -1.97
C ASP A 97 9.55 -8.80 -2.67
N LYS A 98 8.67 -9.45 -1.89
CA LYS A 98 7.64 -10.36 -2.41
C LYS A 98 6.65 -9.68 -3.37
N PHE A 99 6.32 -8.42 -3.10
CA PHE A 99 5.41 -7.62 -3.92
C PHE A 99 6.15 -6.69 -4.91
N GLN A 100 7.44 -6.94 -5.17
CA GLN A 100 8.25 -6.16 -6.13
C GLN A 100 8.23 -4.65 -5.84
N GLY A 101 8.19 -4.29 -4.56
CA GLY A 101 8.10 -2.91 -4.07
C GLY A 101 6.70 -2.29 -4.12
N ASN A 102 5.68 -2.99 -4.61
CA ASN A 102 4.31 -2.46 -4.74
C ASN A 102 3.48 -2.66 -3.46
N VAL A 103 4.02 -2.21 -2.34
CA VAL A 103 3.34 -2.18 -1.04
C VAL A 103 3.04 -0.73 -0.69
N PHE A 104 1.80 -0.44 -0.35
CA PHE A 104 1.32 0.93 -0.09
C PHE A 104 0.55 0.97 1.22
N PHE A 105 0.68 2.08 1.96
CA PHE A 105 -0.14 2.36 3.13
C PHE A 105 -1.03 3.56 2.85
N LEU A 106 -2.34 3.33 2.80
CA LEU A 106 -3.32 4.39 2.64
C LEU A 106 -3.72 4.87 4.03
N GLN A 107 -3.18 6.02 4.41
CA GLN A 107 -3.24 6.57 5.74
C GLN A 107 -4.51 7.41 5.92
N ASN A 108 -5.42 6.95 6.78
CA ASN A 108 -6.48 7.80 7.30
C ASN A 108 -5.91 8.77 8.36
N PRO A 109 -6.51 9.96 8.53
CA PRO A 109 -6.18 10.83 9.66
C PRO A 109 -6.46 10.13 10.99
N TYR A 110 -5.48 10.14 11.89
CA TYR A 110 -5.64 9.56 13.23
C TYR A 110 -6.75 10.29 13.99
N CYS A 111 -7.74 9.53 14.48
CA CYS A 111 -8.91 10.09 15.17
C CYS A 111 -9.60 11.25 14.41
N GLY A 112 -9.58 11.26 13.08
CA GLY A 112 -10.29 12.23 12.23
C GLY A 112 -9.55 13.55 11.98
N ASP A 113 -8.91 14.15 12.98
CA ASP A 113 -8.28 15.48 12.85
C ASP A 113 -6.98 15.67 13.65
N ARG A 114 -6.42 14.60 14.23
CA ARG A 114 -5.17 14.69 14.99
C ARG A 114 -3.94 14.69 14.09
N HIS A 115 -3.67 15.86 13.51
CA HIS A 115 -2.64 16.04 12.50
C HIS A 115 -1.21 15.74 12.98
N ALA A 116 -0.89 16.04 14.25
CA ALA A 116 0.44 15.77 14.80
C ALA A 116 0.67 14.26 14.91
N GLU A 117 -0.26 13.52 15.49
CA GLU A 117 -0.20 12.07 15.60
C GLU A 117 -0.23 11.39 14.22
N THR A 118 -1.01 11.91 13.27
CA THR A 118 -0.99 11.42 11.88
C THR A 118 0.40 11.55 11.26
N ALA A 119 1.09 12.67 11.51
CA ALA A 119 2.46 12.87 11.04
C ALA A 119 3.45 11.94 11.76
N GLU A 120 3.35 11.75 13.07
CA GLU A 120 4.17 10.80 13.84
C GLU A 120 4.03 9.37 13.28
N ILE A 121 2.81 8.92 13.07
CA ILE A 121 2.50 7.58 12.52
C ILE A 121 3.09 7.44 11.11
N ARG A 122 3.05 8.51 10.29
CA ARG A 122 3.68 8.52 8.97
C ARG A 122 5.18 8.29 9.07
N GLU A 123 5.87 9.02 9.95
CA GLU A 123 7.32 8.88 10.16
C GLU A 123 7.68 7.48 10.69
N GLU A 124 6.86 6.91 11.58
CA GLU A 124 7.05 5.52 12.03
C GLU A 124 6.97 4.54 10.86
N TRP A 125 5.95 4.63 10.02
CA TRP A 125 5.83 3.80 8.81
C TRP A 125 7.05 3.96 7.89
N ILE A 126 7.48 5.20 7.63
CA ILE A 126 8.69 5.50 6.84
C ILE A 126 9.92 4.81 7.44
N SER A 127 10.04 4.78 8.76
CA SER A 127 11.17 4.12 9.43
C SER A 127 11.24 2.61 9.18
N TYR A 128 10.11 1.95 8.89
CA TYR A 128 10.08 0.51 8.58
C TYR A 128 10.33 0.20 7.10
N ILE A 129 9.87 1.07 6.20
CA ILE A 129 9.94 0.84 4.74
C ILE A 129 11.10 1.58 4.05
N GLY A 130 11.75 2.51 4.75
CA GLY A 130 12.85 3.34 4.24
C GLY A 130 12.37 4.63 3.55
N ASN A 131 13.22 5.65 3.58
CA ASN A 131 12.93 7.00 3.06
C ASN A 131 12.61 7.00 1.55
N ASP A 132 13.22 6.12 0.76
CA ASP A 132 12.97 6.01 -0.68
C ASP A 132 11.52 5.56 -0.99
N ASN A 133 10.83 5.01 0.01
CA ASN A 133 9.44 4.56 -0.09
C ASN A 133 8.45 5.51 0.59
N ALA A 134 8.86 6.70 1.04
CA ALA A 134 7.99 7.62 1.79
C ALA A 134 6.72 8.02 1.01
N GLU A 135 6.80 8.14 -0.31
CA GLU A 135 5.65 8.46 -1.17
C GLU A 135 4.65 7.31 -1.35
N LYS A 136 4.96 6.11 -0.82
CA LYS A 136 4.04 4.98 -0.75
C LYS A 136 3.17 5.00 0.51
N ILE A 137 3.38 5.98 1.40
CA ILE A 137 2.43 6.35 2.44
C ILE A 137 1.51 7.43 1.85
N ILE A 138 0.29 7.04 1.47
CA ILE A 138 -0.65 7.84 0.69
C ILE A 138 -1.76 8.34 1.60
N PRO A 139 -1.88 9.66 1.86
CA PRO A 139 -2.93 10.17 2.75
C PRO A 139 -4.31 10.05 2.10
N ILE A 140 -5.31 9.55 2.83
CA ILE A 140 -6.71 9.59 2.42
C ILE A 140 -7.32 10.90 2.91
N ILE A 141 -7.57 11.83 1.99
CA ILE A 141 -8.17 13.14 2.31
C ILE A 141 -9.70 13.04 2.47
N GLU A 142 -10.32 12.08 1.78
CA GLU A 142 -11.75 11.80 1.85
C GLU A 142 -11.94 10.29 1.93
N GLU A 143 -12.48 9.77 3.03
CA GLU A 143 -12.64 8.32 3.28
C GLU A 143 -13.36 7.59 2.12
N LYS A 144 -14.42 8.22 1.60
CA LYS A 144 -15.21 7.70 0.47
C LYS A 144 -14.47 7.68 -0.86
N SER A 145 -13.23 8.18 -0.92
CA SER A 145 -12.36 8.17 -2.09
C SER A 145 -11.31 7.06 -2.07
N VAL A 146 -11.26 6.22 -1.02
CA VAL A 146 -10.25 5.15 -0.87
C VAL A 146 -10.10 4.28 -2.12
N VAL A 147 -11.22 3.91 -2.76
CA VAL A 147 -11.22 3.12 -4.00
C VAL A 147 -10.60 3.90 -5.16
N ASP A 148 -10.90 5.18 -5.31
CA ASP A 148 -10.29 6.02 -6.35
C ASP A 148 -8.79 6.24 -6.09
N VAL A 149 -8.34 6.27 -4.84
CA VAL A 149 -6.92 6.33 -4.48
C VAL A 149 -6.20 5.02 -4.85
N ILE A 150 -6.78 3.86 -4.53
CA ILE A 150 -6.23 2.54 -4.91
C ILE A 150 -6.13 2.43 -6.44
N LEU A 151 -7.20 2.75 -7.16
CA LEU A 151 -7.22 2.68 -8.62
C LEU A 151 -6.21 3.65 -9.25
N GLY A 152 -6.05 4.85 -8.68
CA GLY A 152 -5.05 5.81 -9.15
C GLY A 152 -3.62 5.35 -8.90
N THR A 153 -3.38 4.74 -7.73
CA THR A 153 -2.08 4.12 -7.40
C THR A 153 -1.71 3.05 -8.41
N ILE A 154 -2.63 2.11 -8.68
CA ILE A 154 -2.41 1.06 -9.68
C ILE A 154 -2.17 1.68 -11.06
N ALA A 155 -2.96 2.67 -11.47
CA ALA A 155 -2.86 3.28 -12.79
C ALA A 155 -1.51 3.98 -13.03
N MET A 156 -0.96 4.65 -12.01
CA MET A 156 0.34 5.32 -12.08
C MET A 156 1.50 4.32 -12.05
N VAL A 157 1.48 3.38 -11.12
CA VAL A 157 2.54 2.36 -10.94
C VAL A 157 2.64 1.47 -12.19
N SER A 158 1.50 1.05 -12.75
CA SER A 158 1.44 0.29 -14.00
C SER A 158 1.71 1.12 -15.26
N ARG A 159 1.87 2.46 -15.12
CA ARG A 159 2.01 3.41 -16.23
C ARG A 159 0.84 3.38 -17.22
N ALA A 160 -0.30 2.83 -16.83
CA ALA A 160 -1.50 2.81 -17.66
C ALA A 160 -2.09 4.22 -17.82
N ARG A 161 -1.94 5.08 -16.81
CA ARG A 161 -2.36 6.48 -16.82
C ARG A 161 -1.38 7.37 -16.08
N ASP A 162 -1.17 8.57 -16.59
CA ASP A 162 -0.63 9.67 -15.78
C ASP A 162 -1.73 10.32 -14.93
N MET A 163 -1.34 11.22 -14.00
CA MET A 163 -2.27 11.97 -13.15
C MET A 163 -3.33 12.75 -13.93
N LYS A 164 -2.98 13.32 -15.08
CA LYS A 164 -3.91 14.13 -15.90
C LYS A 164 -4.98 13.25 -16.53
N GLN A 165 -4.57 12.13 -17.12
CA GLN A 165 -5.45 11.13 -17.73
C GLN A 165 -6.34 10.48 -16.67
N TYR A 166 -5.79 10.11 -15.51
CA TYR A 166 -6.57 9.50 -14.43
C TYR A 166 -7.65 10.45 -13.89
N LYS A 167 -7.32 11.74 -13.69
CA LYS A 167 -8.31 12.77 -13.32
C LYS A 167 -9.41 12.94 -14.37
N ALA A 168 -9.09 12.77 -15.66
CA ALA A 168 -10.09 12.79 -16.72
C ALA A 168 -11.01 11.55 -16.66
N ASP A 169 -10.44 10.38 -16.42
CA ASP A 169 -11.20 9.14 -16.23
C ASP A 169 -12.16 9.23 -15.04
N MET A 170 -11.72 9.78 -13.90
CA MET A 170 -12.58 10.02 -12.74
C MET A 170 -13.78 10.93 -13.07
N LYS A 171 -13.55 12.01 -13.81
CA LYS A 171 -14.64 12.91 -14.25
C LYS A 171 -15.62 12.18 -15.17
N LYS A 172 -15.12 11.34 -16.08
CA LYS A 172 -15.95 10.52 -16.97
C LYS A 172 -16.81 9.50 -16.20
N ARG A 173 -16.33 8.98 -15.06
CA ARG A 173 -17.09 8.14 -14.13
C ARG A 173 -18.10 8.91 -13.27
N GLY A 174 -18.19 10.24 -13.41
CA GLY A 174 -19.13 11.07 -12.65
C GLY A 174 -18.63 11.48 -11.26
N GLN A 175 -17.33 11.33 -10.95
CA GLN A 175 -16.80 11.81 -9.67
C GLN A 175 -16.86 13.34 -9.57
N THR A 176 -17.12 13.85 -8.37
CA THR A 176 -17.23 15.29 -8.12
C THR A 176 -15.88 16.00 -8.32
N LYS A 177 -15.91 17.29 -8.67
CA LYS A 177 -14.69 18.10 -8.81
C LYS A 177 -13.85 18.08 -7.52
N THR A 178 -14.49 18.13 -6.36
CA THR A 178 -13.84 18.06 -5.05
C THR A 178 -13.11 16.74 -4.85
N ARG A 179 -13.78 15.60 -5.11
CA ARG A 179 -13.15 14.28 -4.97
C ARG A 179 -11.97 14.10 -5.91
N VAL A 180 -12.11 14.53 -7.17
CA VAL A 180 -11.00 14.51 -8.15
C VAL A 180 -9.81 15.35 -7.66
N GLY A 181 -10.08 16.49 -7.03
CA GLY A 181 -9.05 17.32 -6.40
C GLY A 181 -8.37 16.62 -5.23
N ASN A 182 -9.14 16.03 -4.32
CA ASN A 182 -8.63 15.34 -3.13
C ASN A 182 -7.79 14.12 -3.49
N VAL A 183 -8.28 13.22 -4.36
CA VAL A 183 -7.51 12.08 -4.86
C VAL A 183 -6.23 12.54 -5.56
N GLY A 184 -6.31 13.64 -6.31
CA GLY A 184 -5.15 14.24 -6.96
C GLY A 184 -4.07 14.73 -5.99
N LYS A 185 -4.47 15.25 -4.82
CA LYS A 185 -3.53 15.66 -3.76
C LYS A 185 -2.94 14.44 -3.06
N SER A 186 -3.76 13.42 -2.76
CA SER A 186 -3.30 12.15 -2.17
C SER A 186 -2.20 11.50 -2.98
N LEU A 187 -2.33 11.51 -4.31
CA LEU A 187 -1.42 10.82 -5.22
C LEU A 187 -0.26 11.69 -5.75
N GLU A 188 -0.12 12.94 -5.30
CA GLU A 188 0.88 13.87 -5.85
C GLU A 188 2.33 13.39 -5.62
N GLY A 189 2.61 12.86 -4.43
CA GLY A 189 3.90 12.28 -4.09
C GLY A 189 4.26 11.09 -4.98
N LEU A 190 3.28 10.20 -5.19
CA LEU A 190 3.41 9.04 -6.06
C LEU A 190 3.65 9.44 -7.52
N ASP A 191 2.90 10.43 -8.03
CA ASP A 191 3.08 10.95 -9.39
C ASP A 191 4.50 11.45 -9.62
N LYS A 192 5.09 12.17 -8.65
CA LYS A 192 6.49 12.62 -8.70
C LYS A 192 7.48 11.45 -8.75
N LEU A 193 7.23 10.40 -7.95
CA LEU A 193 8.09 9.21 -7.91
C LEU A 193 8.13 8.49 -9.27
N TYR A 194 6.97 8.34 -9.93
CA TYR A 194 6.86 7.57 -11.17
C TYR A 194 6.99 8.39 -12.46
N THR A 195 6.94 9.72 -12.39
CA THR A 195 7.27 10.62 -13.52
C THR A 195 8.77 10.88 -13.63
N LYS A 196 9.51 10.98 -12.51
CA LYS A 196 10.97 11.21 -12.53
C LYS A 196 11.77 10.01 -13.03
N GLY A 197 11.25 8.79 -12.90
CA GLY A 197 11.89 7.56 -13.40
C GLY A 197 11.76 7.31 -14.92
N GLY A 198 11.22 8.28 -15.68
CA GLY A 198 10.96 8.15 -17.11
C GLY A 198 12.04 8.73 -18.06
N ASP A 199 13.04 9.44 -17.54
CA ASP A 199 14.01 10.20 -18.37
C ASP A 199 15.36 9.49 -18.62
N ASP A 200 15.59 8.29 -18.07
CA ASP A 200 16.81 7.48 -18.28
C ASP A 200 16.60 6.37 -19.33
N GLY A 201 16.21 6.74 -20.54
CA GLY A 201 15.91 5.71 -21.55
C GLY A 201 15.83 6.17 -22.99
N SER A 202 16.39 7.32 -23.36
CA SER A 202 16.58 7.65 -24.77
C SER A 202 17.99 7.25 -25.21
N VAL A 203 18.12 6.01 -25.67
CA VAL A 203 19.26 5.59 -26.49
C VAL A 203 19.26 6.47 -27.75
N LYS A 204 20.07 7.52 -27.75
CA LYS A 204 20.44 8.25 -28.96
C LYS A 204 21.18 7.29 -29.88
N THR A 205 20.46 6.69 -30.83
CA THR A 205 21.08 5.98 -31.96
C THR A 205 21.84 7.02 -32.78
N LYS A 206 23.17 7.08 -32.58
CA LYS A 206 24.08 7.73 -33.51
C LYS A 206 23.94 7.02 -34.86
N LYS A 207 23.35 7.69 -35.86
CA LYS A 207 23.50 7.33 -37.27
C LYS A 207 24.98 7.48 -37.62
N SER A 208 25.72 6.38 -37.71
CA SER A 208 27.01 6.37 -38.39
C SER A 208 26.78 6.54 -39.88
N GLY A 209 27.25 7.66 -40.43
CA GLY A 209 27.30 7.89 -41.87
C GLY A 209 28.28 6.91 -42.51
N ALA A 210 27.78 6.09 -43.43
CA ALA A 210 28.60 5.31 -44.33
C ALA A 210 29.36 6.25 -45.28
N LYS A 211 30.69 6.22 -45.22
CA LYS A 211 31.57 6.85 -46.19
C LYS A 211 31.74 5.86 -47.34
N LYS A 212 31.24 6.21 -48.53
CA LYS A 212 31.56 5.51 -49.79
C LYS A 212 33.06 5.62 -50.06
N ILE A 213 33.68 4.51 -50.41
CA ILE A 213 34.85 4.41 -51.30
C ILE A 213 34.35 3.64 -52.51
#